data_AF-A0A227J4P0-F1
#
_entry.id   AF-A0A227J4P0-F1
#
_cell.length_a   1.000
_cell.length_b   1.000
_cell.length_c   1.000
_cell.angle_alpha   90.00
_cell.angle_beta   90.00
_cell.angle_gamma   90.00
#
_symmetry.space_group_name_H-M   'P 1'
#
loop_
_entity.id
_entity.type
_entity.pdbx_description
1 polymer ?
#
loop_
_entity_poly.entity_id
_entity_poly.type
_entity_poly.pdbx_seq_one_letter_code
_entity_poly.pdbx_strand_id
1 'polypeptide(L)'
;QCTSPKRLPDATQVANITAQPSVPDQDFCQIVRDLKEFVVKGDIFQVVPSRRFTLPCPSPLAAYKELKQSNPSPYMFYMQDELFTLFGASPESALKYETDTNQI
;
A
#
# COMPACT_ATOMS: atom_id res chain seq x y z
N GLN A 1 -31.58 13.77 2.11
CA GLN A 1 -31.78 12.44 1.51
C GLN A 1 -30.77 12.32 0.36
N CYS A 2 -29.70 11.54 0.53
CA CYS A 2 -28.74 11.28 -0.55
C CYS A 2 -29.30 10.18 -1.46
N THR A 3 -30.28 10.55 -2.26
CA THR A 3 -30.94 9.65 -3.21
C THR A 3 -30.11 9.56 -4.48
N SER A 4 -29.40 8.44 -4.61
CA SER A 4 -28.55 7.99 -5.73
C SER A 4 -27.06 8.31 -5.59
N PRO A 5 -26.17 7.30 -5.60
CA PRO A 5 -24.74 7.54 -5.58
C PRO A 5 -24.32 8.25 -6.87
N LYS A 6 -23.60 9.37 -6.71
CA LYS A 6 -23.02 10.12 -7.84
C LYS A 6 -22.06 9.19 -8.59
N ARG A 7 -22.21 9.10 -9.91
CA ARG A 7 -21.33 8.30 -10.76
C ARG A 7 -19.89 8.80 -10.58
N LEU A 8 -18.97 7.85 -10.38
CA LEU A 8 -17.54 8.16 -10.37
C LEU A 8 -17.10 8.65 -11.76
N PRO A 9 -16.19 9.63 -11.84
CA PRO A 9 -15.63 10.05 -13.12
C PRO A 9 -14.90 8.87 -13.77
N ASP A 10 -14.92 8.83 -15.10
CA ASP A 10 -14.20 7.82 -15.86
C ASP A 10 -12.69 7.96 -15.62
N ALA A 11 -11.98 6.83 -15.62
CA ALA A 11 -10.55 6.81 -15.40
C ALA A 11 -9.82 7.42 -16.61
N THR A 12 -8.89 8.34 -16.34
CA THR A 12 -7.97 8.84 -17.36
C THR A 12 -7.03 7.72 -17.78
N GLN A 13 -7.05 7.38 -19.06
CA GLN A 13 -6.17 6.36 -19.64
C GLN A 13 -4.74 6.90 -19.77
N VAL A 14 -3.75 6.11 -19.35
CA VAL A 14 -2.33 6.42 -19.53
C VAL A 14 -1.73 5.31 -20.39
N ALA A 15 -1.09 5.69 -21.50
CA ALA A 15 -0.45 4.74 -22.41
C ALA A 15 0.97 4.38 -21.93
N ASN A 16 1.42 3.16 -22.22
CA ASN A 16 2.79 2.68 -21.95
C ASN A 16 3.23 2.83 -20.48
N ILE A 17 2.44 2.26 -19.56
CA ILE A 17 2.71 2.33 -18.13
C ILE A 17 3.69 1.20 -17.73
N THR A 18 4.85 1.58 -17.17
CA THR A 18 5.80 0.63 -16.58
C THR A 18 6.15 1.06 -15.16
N ALA A 19 6.02 0.14 -14.20
CA ALA A 19 6.36 0.39 -12.80
C ALA A 19 7.86 0.66 -12.66
N GLN A 20 8.20 1.80 -12.07
CA GLN A 20 9.60 2.16 -11.82
C GLN A 20 9.98 1.80 -10.39
N PRO A 21 10.88 0.82 -10.18
CA PRO A 21 11.38 0.50 -8.86
C PRO A 21 12.35 1.59 -8.38
N SER A 22 12.34 1.92 -7.09
CA SER A 22 13.34 2.80 -6.48
C SER A 22 14.72 2.14 -6.37
N VAL A 23 14.76 0.80 -6.37
CA VAL A 23 15.97 -0.01 -6.27
C VAL A 23 15.82 -1.24 -7.16
N PRO A 24 16.76 -1.51 -8.09
CA PRO A 24 16.76 -2.72 -8.91
C PRO A 24 16.79 -4.01 -8.09
N ASP A 25 16.36 -5.12 -8.70
CA ASP A 25 16.31 -6.43 -8.03
C ASP A 25 17.68 -6.87 -7.50
N GLN A 26 18.74 -6.66 -8.29
CA GLN A 26 20.10 -7.05 -7.92
C GLN A 26 20.58 -6.31 -6.67
N ASP A 27 20.33 -5.00 -6.62
CA ASP A 27 20.74 -4.14 -5.51
C ASP A 27 19.90 -4.43 -4.27
N PHE A 28 18.59 -4.67 -4.42
CA PHE A 28 17.74 -5.07 -3.31
C PHE A 28 18.14 -6.44 -2.74
N CYS A 29 18.51 -7.40 -3.60
CA CYS A 29 19.09 -8.66 -3.16
C CYS A 29 20.38 -8.46 -2.37
N GLN A 30 21.22 -7.50 -2.77
CA GLN A 30 22.45 -7.21 -2.05
C GLN A 30 22.16 -6.61 -0.66
N ILE A 31 21.22 -5.67 -0.56
CA ILE A 31 20.74 -5.12 0.72
C ILE A 31 20.29 -6.26 1.65
N VAL A 32 19.54 -7.24 1.14
CA VAL A 32 19.11 -8.40 1.93
C VAL A 32 20.30 -9.24 2.39
N ARG A 33 21.32 -9.47 1.55
CA ARG A 33 22.53 -10.22 1.94
C ARG A 33 23.28 -9.52 3.05
N ASP A 34 23.50 -8.22 2.91
CA ASP A 34 24.22 -7.41 3.89
C ASP A 34 23.48 -7.43 5.24
N LEU A 35 22.15 -7.26 5.23
CA LEU A 35 21.31 -7.34 6.42
C LEU A 35 21.34 -8.72 7.11
N LYS A 36 21.48 -9.80 6.36
CA LYS A 36 21.62 -11.15 6.94
C LYS A 36 22.92 -11.32 7.71
N GLU A 37 23.99 -10.61 7.36
CA GLU A 37 25.23 -10.67 8.14
C GLU A 37 25.04 -10.12 9.56
N PHE A 38 24.26 -9.04 9.72
CA PHE A 38 23.89 -8.50 11.03
C PHE A 38 23.05 -9.50 11.83
N VAL A 39 22.22 -10.31 11.17
CA VAL A 39 21.50 -11.41 11.84
C VAL A 39 22.47 -12.48 12.34
N VAL A 40 23.44 -12.89 11.51
CA VAL A 40 24.44 -13.91 11.89
C VAL A 40 25.35 -13.44 13.03
N LYS A 41 25.72 -12.15 13.04
CA LYS A 41 26.52 -11.55 14.12
C LYS A 41 25.73 -11.41 15.43
N GLY A 42 24.41 -11.55 15.39
CA GLY A 42 23.52 -11.41 16.55
C GLY A 42 23.08 -9.97 16.83
N ASP A 43 23.28 -9.04 15.90
CA ASP A 43 22.89 -7.63 16.07
C ASP A 43 21.37 -7.43 15.93
N ILE A 44 20.72 -8.25 15.09
CA ILE A 44 19.26 -8.23 14.87
C ILE A 44 18.72 -9.66 14.72
N PHE A 45 17.46 -9.91 15.11
CA PHE A 45 16.82 -11.21 14.89
C PHE A 45 16.08 -11.29 13.55
N GLN A 46 15.44 -10.19 13.16
CA GLN A 46 14.67 -10.08 11.92
C GLN A 46 14.66 -8.62 11.46
N VAL A 47 14.65 -8.42 10.14
CA VAL A 47 14.45 -7.11 9.51
C VAL A 47 13.58 -7.29 8.27
N VAL A 48 12.74 -6.30 7.98
CA VAL A 48 11.82 -6.29 6.83
C VAL A 48 12.19 -5.13 5.92
N PRO A 49 13.23 -5.26 5.06
CA PRO A 49 13.57 -4.21 4.12
C PRO A 49 12.46 -4.05 3.07
N SER A 50 12.24 -2.81 2.60
CA SER A 50 11.26 -2.51 1.56
C SER A 50 11.88 -1.70 0.43
N ARG A 51 11.22 -1.74 -0.72
CA ARG A 51 11.51 -0.87 -1.88
C ARG A 51 10.19 -0.32 -2.42
N ARG A 52 10.27 0.80 -3.13
CA ARG A 52 9.10 1.48 -3.68
C ARG A 52 8.96 1.23 -5.17
N PHE A 53 7.72 1.16 -5.63
CA PHE A 53 7.39 1.24 -7.05
C PHE A 53 6.59 2.51 -7.31
N THR A 54 6.87 3.18 -8.43
CA THR A 54 6.21 4.44 -8.80
C THR A 54 5.53 4.31 -10.16
N LEU A 55 4.31 4.81 -10.24
CA LEU A 55 3.45 4.82 -11.42
C LEU A 55 2.62 6.11 -11.47
N PRO A 56 2.34 6.67 -12.66
CA PRO A 56 1.40 7.78 -12.78
C PRO A 56 -0.01 7.34 -12.41
N CYS A 57 -0.70 8.13 -11.58
CA CYS A 57 -2.06 7.85 -11.11
C CYS A 57 -2.94 9.10 -11.20
N PRO A 58 -3.41 9.48 -12.41
CA PRO A 58 -4.22 10.69 -12.61
C PRO A 58 -5.65 10.56 -12.07
N SER A 59 -6.15 9.34 -11.83
CA SER A 59 -7.50 9.07 -11.32
C SER A 59 -7.47 8.17 -10.08
N PRO A 60 -7.00 8.66 -8.91
CA PRO A 60 -6.81 7.83 -7.72
C PRO A 60 -8.08 7.13 -7.23
N LEU A 61 -9.24 7.79 -7.34
CA LEU A 61 -10.51 7.21 -6.90
C LEU A 61 -10.98 6.06 -7.79
N ALA A 62 -10.74 6.15 -9.10
CA ALA A 62 -11.00 5.05 -10.03
C ALA A 62 -10.04 3.88 -9.77
N ALA A 63 -8.75 4.16 -9.54
CA ALA A 63 -7.76 3.14 -9.17
C ALA A 63 -8.14 2.42 -7.87
N TYR A 64 -8.58 3.17 -6.85
CA TYR A 64 -9.07 2.59 -5.58
C TYR A 64 -10.32 1.72 -5.78
N LYS A 65 -11.25 2.13 -6.65
CA LYS A 65 -12.44 1.32 -6.97
C LYS A 65 -12.04 -0.04 -7.53
N GLU A 66 -11.11 -0.07 -8.49
CA GLU A 66 -10.60 -1.32 -9.06
C GLU A 66 -9.81 -2.14 -8.03
N LEU A 67 -9.02 -1.50 -7.17
CA LEU A 67 -8.33 -2.17 -6.06
C LEU A 67 -9.33 -2.85 -5.11
N LYS A 68 -10.42 -2.17 -4.76
CA LYS A 68 -11.47 -2.71 -3.89
C LYS A 68 -12.18 -3.93 -4.47
N GLN A 69 -12.36 -3.95 -5.79
CA GLN A 69 -12.99 -5.09 -6.48
C GLN A 69 -12.04 -6.27 -6.65
N SER A 70 -10.78 -5.99 -7.00
CA SER A 70 -9.77 -7.03 -7.25
C SER A 70 -9.18 -7.63 -5.97
N ASN A 71 -9.03 -6.83 -4.92
CA ASN A 71 -8.37 -7.22 -3.67
C ASN A 71 -9.19 -6.77 -2.44
N PRO A 72 -10.42 -7.29 -2.27
CA PRO A 72 -11.25 -6.94 -1.12
C PRO A 72 -10.56 -7.34 0.18
N SER A 73 -10.36 -6.37 1.06
CA SER A 73 -9.67 -6.54 2.34
C SER A 73 -10.51 -6.01 3.51
N PRO A 74 -10.33 -6.49 4.74
CA PRO A 74 -11.05 -6.01 5.93
C PRO A 74 -10.81 -4.51 6.20
N TYR A 75 -9.62 -4.00 5.88
CA TYR A 75 -9.25 -2.60 6.08
C TYR A 75 -9.00 -1.90 4.74
N MET A 76 -10.08 -1.42 4.12
CA MET A 76 -10.01 -0.57 2.92
C MET A 76 -10.07 0.90 3.33
N PHE A 77 -9.20 1.74 2.76
CA PHE A 77 -9.19 3.18 3.05
C PHE A 77 -8.91 4.02 1.80
N TYR A 78 -9.50 5.22 1.80
CA TYR A 78 -9.24 6.26 0.82
C TYR A 78 -9.22 7.60 1.57
N MET A 79 -8.07 8.25 1.60
CA MET A 79 -7.83 9.52 2.27
C MET A 79 -7.38 10.53 1.23
N GLN A 80 -8.13 11.62 1.11
CA GLN A 80 -7.82 12.73 0.21
C GLN A 80 -7.48 13.94 1.08
N ASP A 81 -6.21 14.27 1.10
CA ASP A 81 -5.66 15.46 1.74
C ASP A 81 -5.45 16.58 0.70
N GLU A 82 -5.14 17.79 1.14
CA GLU A 82 -4.78 18.90 0.26
C GLU A 82 -3.48 18.63 -0.51
N LEU A 83 -2.52 17.92 0.09
CA LEU A 83 -1.19 17.69 -0.47
C LEU A 83 -1.04 16.34 -1.17
N PHE A 84 -1.84 15.35 -0.82
CA PHE A 84 -1.74 14.01 -1.36
C PHE A 84 -3.03 13.22 -1.32
N THR A 85 -3.04 12.08 -2.01
CA THR A 85 -4.11 11.07 -1.88
C THR A 85 -3.47 9.74 -1.53
N LEU A 86 -4.00 9.10 -0.48
CA LEU A 86 -3.53 7.82 0.03
C LEU A 86 -4.70 6.83 0.03
N PHE A 87 -4.52 5.68 -0.61
CA PHE A 87 -5.53 4.62 -0.64
C PHE A 87 -4.90 3.24 -0.59
N GLY A 88 -5.65 2.26 -0.09
CA GLY A 88 -5.13 0.91 0.08
C GLY A 88 -6.17 -0.10 0.52
N ALA A 89 -5.71 -1.35 0.51
CA ALA A 89 -6.44 -2.55 0.89
C ALA A 89 -5.53 -3.38 1.80
N SER A 90 -5.64 -3.20 3.12
CA SER A 90 -4.81 -3.93 4.10
C SER A 90 -5.53 -5.19 4.59
N PRO A 91 -4.92 -6.38 4.48
CA PRO A 91 -5.44 -7.60 5.08
C PRO A 91 -5.21 -7.67 6.60
N GLU A 92 -4.24 -6.90 7.10
CA GLU A 92 -3.79 -6.97 8.50
C GLU A 92 -4.22 -5.74 9.28
N SER A 93 -4.60 -5.96 10.54
CA SER A 93 -4.82 -4.90 11.53
C SER A 93 -3.49 -4.43 12.10
N ALA A 94 -3.35 -3.13 12.33
CA ALA A 94 -2.21 -2.61 13.10
C ALA A 94 -2.45 -2.77 14.62
N LEU A 95 -3.67 -2.45 15.07
CA LEU A 95 -4.07 -2.52 16.48
C LEU A 95 -5.61 -2.56 16.53
N LYS A 96 -6.20 -3.41 17.36
CA LYS A 96 -7.64 -3.42 17.57
C LYS A 96 -7.98 -3.52 19.05
N TYR A 97 -8.32 -2.39 19.65
CA TYR A 97 -8.73 -2.36 21.05
C TYR A 97 -10.24 -2.59 21.21
N GLU A 98 -10.62 -3.46 22.15
CA GLU A 98 -12.00 -3.75 22.54
C GLU A 98 -12.26 -3.31 23.99
N THR A 99 -13.17 -2.36 24.18
CA THR A 99 -13.42 -1.73 25.48
C THR A 99 -14.07 -2.66 26.50
N ASP A 100 -14.99 -3.52 26.07
CA ASP A 100 -15.73 -4.41 26.98
C ASP A 100 -14.83 -5.47 27.63
N THR A 101 -13.82 -5.93 26.90
CA THR A 101 -12.88 -6.98 27.35
C THR A 101 -11.52 -6.41 27.77
N ASN A 102 -11.26 -5.12 27.52
CA ASN A 102 -9.96 -4.46 27.67
C ASN A 102 -8.81 -5.18 26.93
N GLN A 103 -9.11 -5.81 25.79
CA GLN A 103 -8.13 -6.52 24.97
C GLN A 103 -7.64 -5.67 23.80
N ILE A 104 -6.39 -5.91 23.40
CA ILE A 104 -5.67 -5.28 22.29
C ILE A 104 -5.47 -6.28 21.16
#